data_AF-A0AAU9XSX0-F1
#
_entry.id   AF-A0AAU9XSX0-F1
#
_cell.length_a   1.000
_cell.length_b   1.000
_cell.length_c   1.000
_cell.angle_alpha   90.00
_cell.angle_beta   90.00
_cell.angle_gamma   90.00
#
_symmetry.space_group_name_H-M   'P 1'
#
loop_
_entity.id
_entity.type
_entity.pdbx_description
1 polymer ?
#
loop_
_entity_poly.entity_id
_entity_poly.type
_entity_poly.pdbx_seq_one_letter_code
_entity_poly.pdbx_strand_id
1 'polypeptide(L)'
;MISSPSVVHWKGITDRSDLPSHVVVPMRKNICEAATGPDEGVKRILLETADSCEQIWELNTSKERQRAFGEGKSLYHHDSVSGGLLGDPVADVYAVIARENSCILALADGVSWGEKSRLAARCAVAGCLQYLKTHLCTANTTLDIMEILYNSFKSAHEFILKKMDC
;
A
#
# COMPACT_ATOMS: atom_id res chain seq x y z
N MET A 1 13.26 -7.09 39.01
CA MET A 1 11.97 -7.71 38.68
C MET A 1 11.51 -7.13 37.35
N ILE A 2 11.54 -7.93 36.29
CA ILE A 2 11.05 -7.53 34.96
C ILE A 2 9.55 -7.79 35.00
N SER A 3 8.73 -6.74 34.86
CA SER A 3 7.28 -6.88 34.73
C SER A 3 6.99 -7.69 33.48
N SER A 4 6.33 -8.84 33.64
CA SER A 4 5.82 -9.65 32.52
C SER A 4 4.97 -8.76 31.60
N PRO A 5 5.09 -8.88 30.27
CA PRO A 5 4.27 -8.10 29.37
C PRO A 5 2.79 -8.40 29.65
N SER A 6 1.97 -7.36 29.72
CA SER A 6 0.52 -7.47 29.90
C SER A 6 -0.05 -8.25 28.72
N VAL A 7 -0.33 -9.53 28.94
CA VAL A 7 -1.01 -10.39 27.98
C VAL A 7 -2.44 -9.87 27.84
N VAL A 8 -2.78 -9.36 26.66
CA VAL A 8 -4.15 -8.97 26.32
C VAL A 8 -4.96 -10.26 26.22
N HIS A 9 -5.78 -10.54 27.23
CA HIS A 9 -6.72 -11.65 27.20
C HIS A 9 -7.99 -11.22 26.46
N TRP A 10 -8.07 -11.57 25.18
CA TRP A 10 -9.30 -11.45 24.38
C TRP A 10 -10.31 -12.51 24.85
N LYS A 11 -10.99 -12.27 25.98
CA LYS A 11 -12.09 -13.13 26.43
C LYS A 11 -13.37 -12.76 25.69
N GLY A 12 -14.03 -13.74 25.08
CA GLY A 12 -15.37 -13.59 24.51
C GLY A 12 -15.45 -13.14 23.05
N ILE A 13 -14.32 -13.09 22.33
CA ILE A 13 -14.30 -12.90 20.87
C ILE A 13 -13.99 -14.26 20.24
N THR A 14 -15.00 -14.86 19.64
CA THR A 14 -14.92 -16.17 18.96
C THR A 14 -15.19 -16.07 17.48
N ASP A 15 -15.95 -15.06 17.07
CA ASP A 15 -16.31 -14.76 15.70
C ASP A 15 -16.10 -13.27 15.37
N ARG A 16 -16.03 -12.96 14.08
CA ARG A 16 -15.94 -11.58 13.58
C ARG A 16 -17.09 -10.69 14.08
N SER A 17 -18.27 -11.26 14.26
CA SER A 17 -19.47 -10.57 14.78
C SER A 17 -19.35 -10.15 16.25
N ASP A 18 -18.41 -10.72 17.00
CA ASP A 18 -18.15 -10.35 18.40
C ASP A 18 -17.29 -9.08 18.53
N LEU A 19 -16.73 -8.59 17.42
CA LEU A 19 -15.89 -7.39 17.42
C LEU A 19 -16.74 -6.12 17.55
N PRO A 20 -16.30 -5.14 18.35
CA PRO A 20 -16.98 -3.86 18.44
C PRO A 20 -16.99 -3.14 17.09
N SER A 21 -18.18 -2.69 16.68
CA SER A 21 -18.39 -1.97 15.43
C SER A 21 -18.86 -0.55 15.72
N HIS A 22 -18.10 0.43 15.25
CA HIS A 22 -18.39 1.85 15.43
C HIS A 22 -18.62 2.51 14.08
N VAL A 23 -19.60 3.43 14.03
CA VAL A 23 -19.86 4.23 12.83
C VAL A 23 -18.68 5.17 12.58
N VAL A 24 -18.23 5.25 11.32
CA VAL A 24 -17.19 6.18 10.89
C VAL A 24 -17.79 7.35 10.13
N VAL A 25 -17.10 8.49 10.15
CA VAL A 25 -17.49 9.65 9.33
C VAL A 25 -17.37 9.26 7.86
N PRO A 26 -18.40 9.51 7.02
CA PRO A 26 -18.33 9.22 5.59
C PRO A 26 -17.10 9.84 4.93
N MET A 27 -16.33 9.02 4.22
CA MET A 27 -15.12 9.47 3.56
C MET A 27 -15.46 10.15 2.23
N ARG A 28 -14.79 11.27 1.94
CA ARG A 28 -14.92 11.99 0.68
C ARG A 28 -14.20 11.21 -0.43
N LYS A 29 -14.75 11.25 -1.65
CA LYS A 29 -14.15 10.58 -2.82
C LYS A 29 -13.09 11.44 -3.51
N ASN A 30 -13.21 12.75 -3.38
CA ASN A 30 -12.31 13.71 -4.01
C ASN A 30 -10.87 13.50 -3.53
N ILE A 31 -9.99 13.22 -4.48
CA ILE A 31 -8.57 13.06 -4.21
C ILE A 31 -7.93 14.45 -4.29
N CYS A 32 -7.29 14.86 -3.20
CA CYS A 32 -6.55 16.11 -3.13
C CYS A 32 -5.14 15.93 -3.69
N GLU A 33 -4.53 14.77 -3.45
CA GLU A 33 -3.15 14.50 -3.85
C GLU A 33 -2.83 13.01 -3.88
N ALA A 34 -1.84 12.62 -4.68
CA ALA A 34 -1.18 11.32 -4.57
C ALA A 34 0.29 11.39 -4.96
N ALA A 35 1.04 10.46 -4.42
CA ALA A 35 2.44 10.26 -4.72
C ALA A 35 2.78 8.77 -4.69
N THR A 36 3.79 8.37 -5.44
CA THR A 36 4.37 7.02 -5.36
C THR A 36 5.84 7.08 -5.73
N GLY A 37 6.63 6.19 -5.15
CA GLY A 37 8.04 6.05 -5.40
C GLY A 37 8.64 4.91 -4.58
N PRO A 38 9.97 4.81 -4.49
CA PRO A 38 10.96 5.56 -5.27
C PRO A 38 10.83 5.30 -6.79
N ASP A 39 11.46 6.16 -7.59
CA ASP A 39 11.42 6.17 -9.06
C ASP A 39 9.99 6.18 -9.65
N GLU A 40 9.67 5.15 -10.42
CA GLU A 40 8.36 4.95 -11.02
C GLU A 40 7.33 4.40 -10.03
N GLY A 41 7.73 3.95 -8.83
CA GLY A 41 6.83 3.38 -7.82
C GLY A 41 5.85 2.37 -8.42
N VAL A 42 4.54 2.62 -8.26
CA VAL A 42 3.46 1.80 -8.85
C VAL A 42 2.90 2.34 -10.18
N LYS A 43 3.52 3.34 -10.82
CA LYS A 43 2.98 4.03 -12.02
C LYS A 43 2.70 3.10 -13.21
N ARG A 44 3.44 2.00 -13.33
CA ARG A 44 3.38 1.07 -14.48
C ARG A 44 2.83 -0.31 -14.13
N ILE A 45 2.35 -0.49 -12.89
CA ILE A 45 1.73 -1.75 -12.47
C ILE A 45 0.26 -1.71 -12.83
N LEU A 46 -0.02 -2.03 -14.10
CA LEU A 46 -1.36 -2.22 -14.64
C LEU A 46 -1.69 -3.71 -14.62
N LEU A 47 -2.88 -4.02 -14.10
CA LEU A 47 -3.54 -5.29 -14.35
C LEU A 47 -4.55 -5.07 -15.47
N GLU A 48 -4.41 -5.83 -16.56
CA GLU A 48 -5.36 -5.91 -17.67
C GLU A 48 -6.66 -6.60 -17.21
N THR A 49 -7.30 -6.07 -16.18
CA THR A 49 -8.63 -6.50 -15.77
C THR A 49 -9.64 -5.51 -16.32
N ALA A 50 -10.62 -6.08 -17.03
CA ALA A 50 -11.59 -5.44 -17.90
C ALA A 50 -12.31 -4.22 -17.30
N ASP A 51 -12.70 -3.35 -18.24
CA ASP A 51 -13.63 -2.23 -18.15
C ASP A 51 -13.26 -1.03 -17.26
N SER A 52 -12.88 0.05 -17.95
CA SER A 52 -12.73 1.42 -17.42
C SER A 52 -11.92 1.51 -16.12
N CYS A 53 -10.67 1.08 -16.17
CA CYS A 53 -9.72 1.37 -15.10
C CYS A 53 -9.46 2.88 -15.10
N GLU A 54 -10.15 3.62 -14.24
CA GLU A 54 -9.76 4.99 -13.91
C GLU A 54 -8.30 4.95 -13.44
N GLN A 55 -7.43 5.32 -14.37
CA GLN A 55 -6.00 5.35 -14.22
C GLN A 55 -5.69 6.00 -12.87
N ILE A 56 -5.06 5.23 -11.98
CA ILE A 56 -4.61 5.74 -10.67
C ILE A 56 -3.65 6.94 -10.87
N TRP A 57 -3.14 7.14 -12.09
CA TRP A 57 -2.07 8.06 -12.44
C TRP A 57 -2.52 9.41 -13.01
N GLU A 58 -3.83 9.66 -13.23
CA GLU A 58 -4.34 11.03 -13.50
C GLU A 58 -4.42 11.88 -12.22
N LEU A 59 -3.56 11.56 -11.26
CA LEU A 59 -3.58 12.15 -9.94
C LEU A 59 -2.70 13.39 -9.96
N ASN A 60 -3.38 14.54 -9.87
CA ASN A 60 -2.87 15.90 -9.95
C ASN A 60 -1.43 16.03 -9.45
N THR A 61 -0.49 16.16 -10.38
CA THR A 61 0.87 16.67 -10.14
C THR A 61 0.86 18.21 -10.15
N SER A 62 -0.24 18.84 -9.72
CA SER A 62 -0.33 20.30 -9.66
C SER A 62 0.83 20.82 -8.83
N LYS A 63 1.66 21.67 -9.45
CA LYS A 63 2.91 22.24 -8.90
C LYS A 63 2.72 23.07 -7.61
N GLU A 64 1.50 23.28 -7.16
CA GLU A 64 1.23 24.05 -5.95
C GLU A 64 1.15 23.13 -4.74
N ARG A 65 2.27 23.10 -3.99
CA ARG A 65 2.48 22.45 -2.69
C ARG A 65 2.16 20.95 -2.68
N GLN A 66 3.20 20.14 -2.90
CA GLN A 66 3.16 18.72 -2.56
C GLN A 66 2.94 18.55 -1.05
N ARG A 67 1.84 17.92 -0.66
CA ARG A 67 1.51 17.48 0.72
C ARG A 67 1.79 15.99 0.91
N ALA A 68 2.18 15.26 -0.14
CA ALA A 68 2.62 13.87 -0.08
C ALA A 68 3.92 13.66 -0.87
N PHE A 69 4.96 13.14 -0.21
CA PHE A 69 6.21 12.73 -0.83
C PHE A 69 6.82 11.57 -0.05
N GLY A 70 7.81 10.91 -0.65
CA GLY A 70 8.58 9.84 -0.01
C GLY A 70 9.85 9.53 -0.79
N GLU A 71 10.86 9.03 -0.09
CA GLU A 71 12.17 8.68 -0.63
C GLU A 71 12.58 7.30 -0.10
N GLY A 72 13.18 6.47 -0.95
CA GLY A 72 13.77 5.19 -0.58
C GLY A 72 15.27 5.26 -0.81
N LYS A 73 16.06 4.94 0.22
CA LYS A 73 17.52 4.99 0.15
C LYS A 73 18.12 3.72 0.70
N SER A 74 18.88 3.01 -0.14
CA SER A 74 19.64 1.86 0.31
C SER A 74 20.78 2.30 1.25
N LEU A 75 20.92 1.57 2.36
CA LEU A 75 22.01 1.73 3.33
C LEU A 75 23.22 0.84 3.02
N TYR A 76 23.13 0.04 1.94
CA TYR A 76 24.20 -0.86 1.56
C TYR A 76 25.36 -0.11 0.92
N HIS A 77 26.55 -0.71 1.00
CA HIS A 77 27.76 -0.15 0.44
C HIS A 77 27.78 -0.24 -1.08
N HIS A 78 28.60 0.60 -1.72
CA HIS A 78 28.98 0.39 -3.10
C HIS A 78 29.91 -0.82 -3.20
N ASP A 79 29.67 -1.66 -4.19
CA ASP A 79 30.61 -2.70 -4.56
C ASP A 79 31.90 -2.06 -5.10
N SER A 80 33.02 -2.35 -4.44
CA SER A 80 34.33 -1.82 -4.80
C SER A 80 34.83 -2.23 -6.19
N VAL A 81 34.27 -3.30 -6.76
CA VAL A 81 34.69 -3.84 -8.07
C VAL A 81 33.82 -3.29 -9.20
N SER A 82 32.49 -3.39 -9.09
CA SER A 82 31.55 -2.92 -10.12
C SER A 82 31.17 -1.44 -10.00
N GLY A 83 31.40 -0.81 -8.83
CA GLY A 83 30.96 0.56 -8.53
C GLY A 83 29.45 0.70 -8.29
N GLY A 84 28.67 -0.36 -8.52
CA GLY A 84 27.22 -0.39 -8.28
C GLY A 84 26.89 -0.37 -6.80
N LEU A 85 25.72 0.16 -6.43
CA LEU A 85 25.23 0.05 -5.06
C LEU A 85 24.79 -1.40 -4.81
N LEU A 86 25.30 -2.02 -3.74
CA LEU A 86 24.82 -3.34 -3.35
C LEU A 86 23.34 -3.23 -3.00
N GLY A 87 22.55 -4.20 -3.45
CA GLY A 87 21.12 -4.21 -3.22
C GLY A 87 20.28 -3.34 -4.15
N ASP A 88 20.87 -2.86 -5.26
CA ASP A 88 20.10 -2.27 -6.35
C ASP A 88 19.39 -3.34 -7.21
N PRO A 89 18.20 -3.02 -7.76
CA PRO A 89 17.41 -1.85 -7.42
C PRO A 89 16.75 -1.98 -6.04
N VAL A 90 16.52 -0.84 -5.38
CA VAL A 90 15.72 -0.75 -4.15
C VAL A 90 14.36 -1.39 -4.39
N ALA A 91 14.01 -2.35 -3.54
CA ALA A 91 12.77 -3.10 -3.66
C ALA A 91 11.62 -2.44 -2.88
N ASP A 92 11.92 -1.55 -1.94
CA ASP A 92 10.96 -0.73 -1.22
C ASP A 92 10.08 0.06 -2.18
N VAL A 93 8.81 0.25 -1.81
CA VAL A 93 7.87 1.07 -2.57
C VAL A 93 6.82 1.67 -1.65
N TYR A 94 6.45 2.91 -1.92
CA TYR A 94 5.33 3.58 -1.28
C TYR A 94 4.32 4.09 -2.31
N ALA A 95 3.08 4.23 -1.86
CA ALA A 95 2.06 5.01 -2.53
C ALA A 95 1.14 5.69 -1.52
N VAL A 96 0.74 6.93 -1.83
CA VAL A 96 -0.12 7.77 -1.01
C VAL A 96 -1.29 8.24 -1.85
N ILE A 97 -2.51 8.19 -1.32
CA ILE A 97 -3.70 8.87 -1.85
C ILE A 97 -4.30 9.68 -0.70
N ALA A 98 -4.18 11.00 -0.74
CA ALA A 98 -4.76 11.92 0.21
C ALA A 98 -6.09 12.47 -0.33
N ARG A 99 -7.13 12.43 0.50
CA ARG A 99 -8.47 12.97 0.26
C ARG A 99 -8.76 14.08 1.26
N GLU A 100 -9.90 14.75 1.12
CA GLU A 100 -10.28 15.87 1.98
C GLU A 100 -10.29 15.52 3.48
N ASN A 101 -10.77 14.32 3.84
CA ASN A 101 -10.92 13.86 5.23
C ASN A 101 -10.38 12.45 5.49
N SER A 102 -9.60 11.89 4.57
CA SER A 102 -9.00 10.55 4.70
C SER A 102 -7.72 10.44 3.88
N CYS A 103 -6.88 9.45 4.19
CA CYS A 103 -5.65 9.18 3.45
C CYS A 103 -5.39 7.67 3.43
N ILE A 104 -4.87 7.19 2.31
CA ILE A 104 -4.31 5.84 2.18
C ILE A 104 -2.81 6.00 2.01
N LEU A 105 -2.03 5.37 2.88
CA LEU A 105 -0.59 5.20 2.74
C LEU A 105 -0.31 3.69 2.71
N ALA A 106 0.27 3.23 1.61
CA ALA A 106 0.73 1.87 1.44
C ALA A 106 2.26 1.88 1.27
N LEU A 107 2.94 1.03 2.04
CA LEU A 107 4.39 0.88 2.03
C LEU A 107 4.70 -0.62 2.01
N ALA A 108 5.63 -1.04 1.17
CA ALA A 108 6.19 -2.38 1.19
C ALA A 108 7.71 -2.30 1.27
N ASP A 109 8.28 -3.09 2.18
CA ASP A 109 9.71 -3.35 2.29
C ASP A 109 10.02 -4.64 1.53
N GLY A 110 10.71 -4.51 0.40
CA GLY A 110 11.07 -5.63 -0.44
C GLY A 110 12.39 -6.26 0.01
N VAL A 111 12.39 -7.54 0.34
CA VAL A 111 13.60 -8.26 0.76
C VAL A 111 14.40 -8.82 -0.42
N SER A 112 15.65 -9.17 -0.18
CA SER A 112 16.53 -9.92 -1.12
C SER A 112 16.92 -9.17 -2.41
N TRP A 113 16.58 -7.88 -2.53
CA TRP A 113 16.94 -6.99 -3.63
C TRP A 113 16.57 -7.54 -5.02
N GLY A 114 16.99 -6.83 -6.08
CA GLY A 114 16.81 -7.31 -7.44
C GLY A 114 15.42 -7.02 -8.01
N GLU A 115 15.30 -7.22 -9.32
CA GLU A 115 14.10 -6.82 -10.06
C GLU A 115 12.84 -7.57 -9.61
N LYS A 116 12.97 -8.86 -9.29
CA LYS A 116 11.84 -9.69 -8.88
C LYS A 116 11.25 -9.24 -7.55
N SER A 117 12.10 -8.97 -6.56
CA SER A 117 11.65 -8.47 -5.26
C SER A 117 11.04 -7.07 -5.38
N ARG A 118 11.65 -6.20 -6.18
CA ARG A 118 11.10 -4.87 -6.48
C ARG A 118 9.73 -4.96 -7.15
N LEU A 119 9.59 -5.83 -8.15
CA LEU A 119 8.32 -6.07 -8.83
C LEU A 119 7.26 -6.61 -7.86
N ALA A 120 7.64 -7.57 -7.00
CA ALA A 120 6.76 -8.12 -5.96
C ALA A 120 6.18 -7.03 -5.06
N ALA A 121 7.05 -6.19 -4.51
CA ALA A 121 6.66 -5.11 -3.61
C ALA A 121 5.75 -4.09 -4.31
N ARG A 122 6.10 -3.71 -5.56
CA ARG A 122 5.28 -2.82 -6.39
C ARG A 122 3.90 -3.42 -6.70
N CYS A 123 3.82 -4.71 -6.99
CA CYS A 123 2.57 -5.44 -7.18
C CYS A 123 1.73 -5.47 -5.90
N ALA A 124 2.36 -5.70 -4.75
CA ALA A 124 1.69 -5.70 -3.46
C ALA A 124 1.03 -4.33 -3.17
N VAL A 125 1.80 -3.25 -3.32
CA VAL A 125 1.30 -1.88 -3.11
C VAL A 125 0.23 -1.53 -4.14
N ALA A 126 0.42 -1.88 -5.42
CA ALA A 126 -0.55 -1.57 -6.47
C ALA A 126 -1.91 -2.25 -6.24
N GLY A 127 -1.92 -3.56 -5.97
CA GLY A 127 -3.15 -4.32 -5.72
C GLY A 127 -3.87 -3.84 -4.46
N CYS A 128 -3.12 -3.62 -3.37
CA CYS A 128 -3.66 -3.06 -2.14
C CYS A 128 -4.29 -1.67 -2.38
N LEU A 129 -3.54 -0.76 -3.00
CA LEU A 129 -3.97 0.61 -3.23
C LEU A 129 -5.17 0.69 -4.16
N GLN A 130 -5.21 -0.13 -5.22
CA GLN A 130 -6.34 -0.19 -6.15
C GLN A 130 -7.62 -0.62 -5.42
N TYR A 131 -7.55 -1.66 -4.59
CA TYR A 131 -8.70 -2.13 -3.83
C TYR A 131 -9.17 -1.05 -2.83
N LEU A 132 -8.25 -0.45 -2.07
CA LEU A 132 -8.58 0.59 -1.10
C LEU A 132 -9.14 1.85 -1.76
N LYS A 133 -8.57 2.31 -2.88
CA LYS A 133 -9.07 3.48 -3.63
C LYS A 133 -10.55 3.30 -3.96
N THR A 134 -10.94 2.14 -4.45
CA THR A 134 -12.30 1.85 -4.91
C THR A 134 -13.28 1.66 -3.74
N HIS A 135 -12.89 0.92 -2.71
CA HIS A 135 -13.85 0.44 -1.69
C HIS A 135 -13.84 1.25 -0.39
N LEU A 136 -12.73 1.91 -0.03
CA LEU A 136 -12.63 2.53 1.30
C LEU A 136 -13.70 3.63 1.54
N CYS A 137 -14.15 4.30 0.48
CA CYS A 137 -15.20 5.31 0.57
C CYS A 137 -16.62 4.77 0.81
N THR A 138 -16.81 3.44 0.73
CA THR A 138 -18.11 2.80 1.00
C THR A 138 -18.25 2.32 2.44
N ALA A 139 -17.19 2.43 3.25
CA ALA A 139 -17.19 2.01 4.65
C ALA A 139 -18.07 2.93 5.49
N ASN A 140 -18.96 2.34 6.29
CA ASN A 140 -19.81 3.06 7.26
C ASN A 140 -19.41 2.70 8.69
N THR A 141 -18.73 1.57 8.89
CA THR A 141 -18.30 1.10 10.20
C THR A 141 -16.83 0.70 10.25
N THR A 142 -16.27 0.60 11.45
CA THR A 142 -14.93 0.05 11.69
C THR A 142 -14.82 -1.40 11.21
N LEU A 143 -15.93 -2.15 11.24
CA LEU A 143 -15.96 -3.52 10.72
C LEU A 143 -15.87 -3.57 9.20
N ASP A 144 -16.54 -2.64 8.49
CA ASP A 144 -16.41 -2.49 7.04
C ASP A 144 -14.96 -2.16 6.66
N ILE A 145 -14.31 -1.25 7.40
CA ILE A 145 -12.90 -0.90 7.18
C ILE A 145 -12.02 -2.14 7.34
N MET A 146 -12.24 -2.94 8.38
CA MET A 146 -11.47 -4.17 8.60
C MET A 146 -11.64 -5.16 7.45
N GLU A 147 -12.85 -5.36 6.95
CA GLU A 147 -13.13 -6.22 5.79
C GLU A 147 -12.49 -5.69 4.51
N ILE A 148 -12.56 -4.38 4.28
CA ILE A 148 -11.93 -3.73 3.13
C ILE A 148 -10.41 -3.87 3.18
N LEU A 149 -9.78 -3.70 4.35
CA LEU A 149 -8.35 -3.93 4.54
C LEU A 149 -7.99 -5.40 4.29
N TYR A 150 -8.77 -6.34 4.84
CA TYR A 150 -8.53 -7.76 4.60
C TYR A 150 -8.56 -8.10 3.09
N ASN A 151 -9.57 -7.62 2.38
CA ASN A 151 -9.69 -7.84 0.95
C ASN A 151 -8.62 -7.09 0.13
N SER A 152 -8.09 -5.96 0.62
CA SER A 152 -6.98 -5.28 -0.05
C SER A 152 -5.68 -6.09 0.04
N PHE A 153 -5.43 -6.79 1.15
CA PHE A 153 -4.30 -7.74 1.24
C PHE A 153 -4.49 -8.95 0.32
N LYS A 154 -5.73 -9.46 0.18
CA LYS A 154 -6.02 -10.51 -0.81
C LYS A 154 -5.73 -10.04 -2.23
N SER A 155 -6.18 -8.84 -2.59
CA SER A 155 -5.90 -8.22 -3.89
C SER A 155 -4.40 -8.03 -4.13
N ALA A 156 -3.65 -7.56 -3.12
CA ALA A 156 -2.20 -7.46 -3.18
C ALA A 156 -1.52 -8.81 -3.50
N HIS A 157 -1.97 -9.88 -2.84
CA HIS A 157 -1.45 -11.22 -3.08
C HIS A 157 -1.74 -11.72 -4.50
N GLU A 158 -2.96 -11.51 -5.00
CA GLU A 158 -3.32 -11.87 -6.38
C GLU A 158 -2.48 -11.10 -7.42
N PHE A 159 -2.14 -9.84 -7.15
CA PHE A 159 -1.27 -9.02 -8.01
C PHE A 159 0.15 -9.58 -8.06
N ILE A 160 0.70 -10.01 -6.91
CA ILE A 160 2.02 -10.62 -6.84
C ILE A 160 2.04 -11.89 -7.70
N LEU A 161 1.10 -12.80 -7.51
CA LEU A 161 1.07 -14.08 -8.24
C LEU A 161 0.97 -13.86 -9.75
N LYS A 162 0.00 -13.05 -10.22
CA LYS A 162 -0.24 -12.84 -11.65
C LYS A 162 0.96 -12.27 -12.41
N LYS A 163 1.76 -11.39 -11.78
CA LYS A 163 2.94 -10.78 -12.42
C LYS A 163 4.22 -11.58 -12.24
N MET A 164 4.25 -12.53 -11.31
CA MET A 164 5.39 -13.44 -11.13
C MET A 164 5.33 -14.67 -12.04
N ASP A 165 4.15 -15.04 -12.52
CA ASP A 165 3.94 -16.16 -13.44
C ASP A 165 4.11 -15.79 -14.93
N CYS A 166 4.39 -14.52 -15.25
CA CYS A 166 4.64 -14.00 -16.60
C CYS A 166 6.14 -13.79 -16.85
#